data_AF-A0A845CBI0-F1
#
_entry.id   AF-A0A845CBI0-F1
#
_cell.length_a   1.000
_cell.length_b   1.000
_cell.length_c   1.000
_cell.angle_alpha   90.00
_cell.angle_beta   90.00
_cell.angle_gamma   90.00
#
_symmetry.space_group_name_H-M   'P 1'
#
loop_
_entity.id
_entity.type
_entity.pdbx_description
1 polymer ?
#
loop_
_entity_poly.entity_id
_entity_poly.type
_entity_poly.pdbx_seq_one_letter_code
_entity_poly.pdbx_strand_id
1 'polypeptide(L)'
;MNALILVLLFFFFLAFSTPIAFALVFTCLFYLTFLSEMPVTFLASIMIGSLEHYSLIAIPLFIFAAQLMNISRVTDRIFDFAKVLVGHLTGSLGHANIVASIIFAGMSGSALADAAGLGRVEIEGMTKEGYDLSILNI
;
A
#
# COMPACT_ATOMS: atom_id res chain seq x y z
N MET A 1 -19.57 28.53 -10.75
CA MET A 1 -19.57 29.13 -9.41
C MET A 1 -19.27 28.09 -8.34
N ASN A 2 -20.01 26.98 -8.30
CA ASN A 2 -19.95 25.99 -7.20
C ASN A 2 -18.60 25.27 -7.06
N ALA A 3 -17.92 24.96 -8.18
CA ALA A 3 -16.60 24.33 -8.15
C ALA A 3 -15.53 25.24 -7.50
N LEU A 4 -15.59 26.55 -7.72
CA LEU A 4 -14.66 27.51 -7.12
C LEU A 4 -14.84 27.57 -5.59
N ILE A 5 -16.09 27.55 -5.13
CA ILE A 5 -16.44 27.55 -3.70
C ILE A 5 -15.87 26.30 -3.02
N LEU A 6 -16.05 25.12 -3.61
CA LEU A 6 -15.50 23.86 -3.09
C LEU A 6 -13.96 23.90 -2.97
N VAL A 7 -13.28 24.40 -3.98
CA VAL A 7 -11.80 24.51 -3.97
C VAL A 7 -11.34 25.46 -2.86
N LEU A 8 -11.98 26.64 -2.72
CA LEU A 8 -11.63 27.59 -1.66
C LEU A 8 -11.88 27.02 -0.26
N LEU A 9 -12.98 26.30 -0.07
CA LEU A 9 -13.33 25.68 1.20
C LEU A 9 -12.36 24.54 1.58
N PHE A 10 -11.91 23.77 0.59
CA PHE A 10 -10.92 22.72 0.78
C PHE A 10 -9.57 23.29 1.23
N PHE A 11 -9.07 24.33 0.56
CA PHE A 11 -7.83 25.00 0.98
C PHE A 11 -7.97 25.70 2.33
N PHE A 12 -9.16 26.22 2.65
CA PHE A 12 -9.46 26.76 3.97
C PHE A 12 -9.31 25.70 5.06
N PHE A 13 -9.88 24.50 4.90
CA PHE A 13 -9.72 23.42 5.89
C PHE A 13 -8.30 22.85 5.96
N LEU A 14 -7.58 22.80 4.83
CA LEU A 14 -6.17 22.42 4.82
C LEU A 14 -5.27 23.39 5.60
N ALA A 15 -5.61 24.69 5.60
CA ALA A 15 -4.86 25.69 6.36
C ALA A 15 -4.90 25.44 7.88
N PHE A 16 -5.86 24.67 8.38
CA PHE A 16 -5.94 24.24 9.79
C PHE A 16 -5.10 22.99 10.10
N SER A 17 -4.19 22.59 9.20
CA SER A 17 -3.35 21.38 9.36
C SER A 17 -4.17 20.10 9.60
N THR A 18 -5.39 20.04 9.09
CA THR A 18 -6.21 18.82 9.17
C THR A 18 -5.73 17.79 8.15
N PRO A 19 -5.77 16.48 8.47
CA PRO A 19 -5.46 15.45 7.48
C PRO A 19 -6.36 15.60 6.25
N ILE A 20 -5.77 15.43 5.05
CA ILE A 20 -6.42 15.68 3.75
C ILE A 20 -7.78 14.98 3.64
N ALA A 21 -7.89 13.75 4.16
CA ALA A 21 -9.14 12.99 4.16
C ALA A 21 -10.28 13.73 4.90
N PHE A 22 -10.01 14.31 6.07
CA PHE A 22 -11.00 15.06 6.82
C PHE A 22 -11.33 16.40 6.16
N ALA A 23 -10.35 17.08 5.58
CA ALA A 23 -10.57 18.32 4.83
C ALA A 23 -11.55 18.10 3.65
N LEU A 24 -11.43 16.98 2.93
CA LEU A 24 -12.36 16.62 1.86
C LEU A 24 -13.78 16.35 2.38
N VAL A 25 -13.91 15.57 3.47
CA VAL A 25 -15.20 15.26 4.08
C VAL A 25 -15.89 16.53 4.58
N PHE A 26 -15.18 17.40 5.31
CA PHE A 26 -15.74 18.66 5.80
C PHE A 26 -16.14 19.60 4.68
N THR A 27 -15.35 19.66 3.61
CA THR A 27 -15.69 20.47 2.43
C THR A 27 -16.98 20.00 1.78
N CYS A 28 -17.11 18.70 1.52
CA CYS A 28 -18.34 18.13 0.96
C CYS A 28 -19.53 18.30 1.90
N LEU A 29 -19.35 18.04 3.20
CA LEU A 29 -20.41 18.16 4.20
C LEU A 29 -20.92 19.60 4.32
N PHE A 30 -20.01 20.57 4.38
CA PHE A 30 -20.37 21.98 4.45
C PHE A 30 -21.12 22.43 3.19
N TYR A 31 -20.63 22.03 2.01
CA TYR A 31 -21.29 22.36 0.75
C TYR A 31 -22.68 21.74 0.64
N LEU A 32 -22.85 20.47 0.98
CA LEU A 32 -24.15 19.79 0.94
C LEU A 32 -25.15 20.33 1.96
N THR A 33 -24.68 20.83 3.11
CA THR A 33 -25.56 21.33 4.19
C THR A 33 -26.01 22.77 3.95
N PHE A 34 -25.14 23.64 3.43
CA PHE A 34 -25.38 25.09 3.38
C PHE A 34 -25.56 25.65 1.96
N LEU A 35 -25.07 24.97 0.92
CA LEU A 35 -24.93 25.53 -0.42
C LEU A 35 -25.62 24.69 -1.52
N SER A 36 -26.12 23.51 -1.18
CA SER A 36 -26.72 22.56 -2.12
C SER A 36 -28.12 22.16 -1.67
N GLU A 37 -29.01 21.91 -2.63
CA GLU A 37 -30.35 21.35 -2.38
C GLU A 37 -30.33 19.81 -2.26
N MET A 38 -29.20 19.16 -2.52
CA MET A 38 -29.06 17.71 -2.36
C MET A 38 -29.04 17.33 -0.88
N PRO A 39 -29.74 16.25 -0.50
CA PRO A 39 -29.77 15.78 0.88
C PRO A 39 -28.39 15.28 1.31
N VAL A 40 -28.04 15.53 2.57
CA VAL A 40 -26.77 15.09 3.18
C VAL A 40 -26.59 13.56 3.12
N THR A 41 -27.70 12.81 3.02
CA THR A 41 -27.68 11.35 2.81
C THR A 41 -26.97 10.94 1.53
N PHE A 42 -26.87 11.82 0.52
CA PHE A 42 -26.10 11.58 -0.69
C PHE A 42 -24.60 11.33 -0.40
N LEU A 43 -24.04 12.07 0.57
CA LEU A 43 -22.66 11.86 1.02
C LEU A 43 -22.49 10.45 1.63
N ALA A 44 -23.44 10.04 2.48
CA ALA A 44 -23.42 8.72 3.10
C ALA A 44 -23.53 7.60 2.04
N SER A 45 -24.38 7.76 1.03
CA SER A 45 -24.50 6.80 -0.08
C SER A 45 -23.20 6.66 -0.89
N ILE A 46 -22.50 7.76 -1.18
CA ILE A 46 -21.20 7.72 -1.87
C ILE A 46 -20.16 7.01 -1.00
N MET A 47 -20.10 7.33 0.29
CA MET A 47 -19.16 6.69 1.23
C MET A 47 -19.40 5.18 1.34
N ILE A 48 -20.67 4.75 1.40
CA ILE A 48 -21.03 3.32 1.44
C ILE A 48 -20.70 2.65 0.11
N GLY A 49 -21.05 3.25 -1.02
CA GLY A 49 -20.72 2.70 -2.35
C GLY A 49 -19.21 2.56 -2.58
N SER A 50 -18.40 3.39 -1.93
CA SER A 50 -16.94 3.30 -1.99
C SER A 50 -16.39 2.07 -1.25
N LEU A 51 -17.11 1.53 -0.28
CA LEU A 51 -16.76 0.31 0.46
C LEU A 51 -17.05 -0.96 -0.35
N GLU A 52 -17.89 -0.87 -1.38
CA GLU A 52 -18.21 -2.01 -2.27
C GLU A 52 -17.11 -2.24 -3.33
N HIS A 53 -15.99 -1.52 -3.27
CA HIS A 53 -14.88 -1.70 -4.20
C HIS A 53 -14.25 -3.10 -4.05
N TYR A 54 -14.29 -3.89 -5.14
CA TYR A 54 -13.61 -5.19 -5.25
C TYR A 54 -12.13 -5.16 -4.82
N SER A 55 -11.46 -4.01 -4.98
CA SER A 55 -10.10 -3.78 -4.52
C SER A 55 -9.92 -3.95 -3.02
N LEU A 56 -10.93 -3.62 -2.19
CA LEU A 56 -10.86 -3.77 -0.74
C LEU A 56 -10.86 -5.25 -0.31
N ILE A 57 -11.46 -6.14 -1.09
CA ILE A 57 -11.40 -7.61 -0.88
C ILE A 57 -10.09 -8.18 -1.41
N ALA A 58 -9.53 -7.59 -2.47
CA ALA A 58 -8.25 -8.01 -3.04
C ALA A 58 -7.10 -7.85 -2.03
N ILE A 59 -7.09 -6.78 -1.22
CA ILE A 59 -6.02 -6.53 -0.24
C ILE A 59 -5.88 -7.69 0.78
N PRO A 60 -6.92 -8.09 1.53
CA PRO A 60 -6.85 -9.25 2.43
C PRO A 60 -6.48 -10.55 1.72
N LEU A 61 -7.01 -10.80 0.52
CA LEU A 61 -6.70 -12.02 -0.23
C LEU A 61 -5.24 -12.07 -0.67
N PHE A 62 -4.66 -10.94 -1.08
CA PHE A 62 -3.25 -10.83 -1.42
C PHE A 62 -2.36 -11.01 -0.18
N ILE A 63 -2.72 -10.43 0.96
CA ILE A 63 -2.02 -10.66 2.24
C ILE A 63 -2.11 -12.15 2.62
N PHE A 64 -3.28 -12.77 2.48
CA PHE A 64 -3.47 -14.18 2.78
C PHE A 64 -2.62 -15.08 1.86
N ALA A 65 -2.61 -14.80 0.55
CA ALA A 65 -1.78 -15.52 -0.42
C ALA A 65 -0.29 -15.37 -0.10
N ALA A 66 0.18 -14.16 0.18
CA ALA A 66 1.53 -13.88 0.62
C ALA A 66 1.91 -14.68 1.89
N GLN A 67 1.02 -14.72 2.87
CA GLN A 67 1.23 -15.49 4.09
C GLN A 67 1.25 -17.00 3.86
N LEU A 68 0.40 -17.50 2.95
CA LEU A 68 0.40 -18.90 2.53
C LEU A 68 1.71 -19.28 1.83
N MET A 69 2.25 -18.41 0.97
CA MET A 69 3.55 -18.59 0.31
C MET A 69 4.70 -18.64 1.33
N ASN A 70 4.65 -17.79 2.36
CA ASN A 70 5.64 -17.79 3.44
C ASN A 70 5.57 -19.09 4.26
N ILE A 71 4.37 -19.53 4.66
CA ILE A 71 4.19 -20.77 5.44
C ILE A 71 4.61 -22.01 4.63
N SER A 72 4.34 -22.03 3.33
CA SER A 72 4.72 -23.12 2.42
C SER A 72 6.18 -23.07 1.94
N ARG A 73 6.96 -22.08 2.41
CA ARG A 73 8.36 -21.83 2.02
C ARG A 73 8.56 -21.58 0.51
N VAL A 74 7.51 -21.14 -0.18
CA VAL A 74 7.61 -20.77 -1.61
C VAL A 74 8.47 -19.52 -1.75
N THR A 75 8.26 -18.53 -0.88
CA THR A 75 9.03 -17.28 -0.85
C THR A 75 10.52 -17.53 -0.61
N ASP A 76 10.86 -18.45 0.30
CA ASP A 76 12.26 -18.85 0.54
C ASP A 76 12.92 -19.42 -0.74
N ARG A 77 12.20 -20.29 -1.46
CA ARG A 77 12.70 -20.87 -2.72
C ARG A 77 12.90 -19.82 -3.81
N ILE A 78 12.03 -18.80 -3.87
CA ILE A 78 12.18 -17.68 -4.82
C ILE A 78 13.44 -16.88 -4.48
N PHE A 79 13.67 -16.60 -3.20
CA PHE A 79 14.85 -15.87 -2.75
C PHE A 79 16.15 -16.66 -2.99
N ASP A 80 16.16 -17.96 -2.70
CA ASP A 80 17.30 -18.83 -2.98
C ASP A 80 17.59 -18.94 -4.48
N PHE A 81 16.54 -19.01 -5.30
CA PHE A 81 16.67 -18.97 -6.77
C PHE A 81 17.31 -17.64 -7.23
N ALA A 82 16.85 -16.51 -6.69
CA ALA A 82 17.44 -15.21 -6.98
C ALA A 82 18.91 -15.15 -6.54
N LYS A 83 19.26 -15.68 -5.36
CA LYS A 83 20.66 -15.80 -4.92
C LYS A 83 21.51 -16.62 -5.88
N VAL A 84 21.00 -17.73 -6.41
CA VAL A 84 21.74 -18.53 -7.39
C VAL A 84 22.01 -17.74 -8.68
N LEU A 85 21.06 -16.91 -9.12
CA LEU A 85 21.20 -16.10 -10.34
C LEU A 85 22.23 -14.96 -10.23
N VAL A 86 22.45 -14.42 -9.03
CA VAL A 86 23.34 -13.26 -8.81
C VAL A 86 24.50 -13.55 -7.86
N GLY A 87 24.62 -14.79 -7.39
CA GLY A 87 25.55 -15.20 -6.33
C GLY A 87 27.02 -15.00 -6.67
N HIS A 88 27.35 -14.95 -7.97
CA HIS A 88 28.69 -14.69 -8.50
C HIS A 88 29.11 -13.21 -8.44
N LEU A 89 28.21 -12.29 -8.07
CA LEU A 89 28.51 -10.86 -7.93
C LEU A 89 28.96 -10.53 -6.50
N THR A 90 29.89 -9.58 -6.36
CA THR A 90 30.29 -9.04 -5.06
C THR A 90 29.13 -8.22 -4.48
N GLY A 91 28.72 -8.50 -3.24
CA GLY A 91 27.48 -7.94 -2.68
C GLY A 91 26.20 -8.62 -3.19
N SER A 92 26.31 -9.88 -3.62
CA SER A 92 25.22 -10.68 -4.22
C SER A 92 23.90 -10.66 -3.43
N LEU A 93 23.94 -10.48 -2.11
CA LEU A 93 22.74 -10.46 -1.28
C LEU A 93 21.80 -9.29 -1.63
N GLY A 94 22.35 -8.09 -1.87
CA GLY A 94 21.55 -6.93 -2.27
C GLY A 94 20.97 -7.08 -3.69
N HIS A 95 21.74 -7.69 -4.59
CA HIS A 95 21.24 -8.02 -5.92
C HIS A 95 20.16 -9.11 -5.88
N ALA A 96 20.29 -10.09 -4.99
CA ALA A 96 19.32 -11.15 -4.80
C ALA A 96 18.00 -10.58 -4.27
N ASN A 97 18.08 -9.58 -3.39
CA ASN A 97 16.93 -8.82 -2.91
C ASN A 97 16.15 -8.19 -4.08
N ILE A 98 16.84 -7.42 -4.92
CA ILE A 98 16.22 -6.76 -6.07
C ILE A 98 15.62 -7.78 -7.04
N VAL A 99 16.33 -8.86 -7.35
CA VAL A 99 15.85 -9.88 -8.29
C VAL A 99 14.65 -10.65 -7.72
N ALA A 100 14.68 -11.02 -6.44
CA ALA A 100 13.56 -11.67 -5.76
C ALA A 100 12.33 -10.76 -5.74
N SER A 101 12.52 -9.47 -5.41
CA SER A 101 11.50 -8.43 -5.47
C SER A 101 10.88 -8.29 -6.86
N ILE A 102 11.68 -8.30 -7.93
CA ILE A 102 11.17 -8.25 -9.31
C ILE A 102 10.32 -9.48 -9.64
N ILE A 103 10.78 -10.68 -9.29
CA ILE A 103 10.05 -11.93 -9.55
C ILE A 103 8.73 -11.96 -8.79
N PHE A 104 8.74 -11.56 -7.52
CA PHE A 104 7.55 -11.56 -6.67
C PHE A 104 6.55 -10.49 -7.09
N ALA A 105 7.01 -9.25 -7.35
CA ALA A 105 6.18 -8.16 -7.85
C ALA A 105 5.52 -8.52 -9.20
N GLY A 106 6.22 -9.25 -10.06
CA GLY A 106 5.68 -9.77 -11.31
C GLY A 106 4.51 -10.76 -11.15
N MET A 107 4.51 -11.56 -10.08
CA MET A 107 3.40 -12.47 -9.76
C MET A 107 2.29 -11.81 -8.95
N SER A 108 2.66 -10.95 -8.00
CA SER A 108 1.78 -10.32 -7.02
C SER A 108 1.02 -9.12 -7.58
N GLY A 109 1.69 -8.30 -8.40
CA GLY A 109 1.12 -7.06 -8.96
C GLY A 109 0.68 -6.02 -7.91
N SER A 110 1.05 -6.22 -6.63
CA SER A 110 0.54 -5.45 -5.50
C SER A 110 1.64 -5.17 -4.49
N ALA A 111 1.96 -3.88 -4.32
CA ALA A 111 2.95 -3.43 -3.33
C ALA A 111 2.61 -3.89 -1.90
N LEU A 112 1.32 -4.00 -1.56
CA LEU A 112 0.88 -4.48 -0.25
C LEU A 112 1.15 -5.98 -0.05
N ALA A 113 1.03 -6.79 -1.11
CA ALA A 113 1.37 -8.21 -1.01
C ALA A 113 2.88 -8.43 -0.97
N ASP A 114 3.65 -7.61 -1.67
CA ASP A 114 5.11 -7.67 -1.68
C ASP A 114 5.67 -7.39 -0.28
N ALA A 115 5.16 -6.36 0.40
CA ALA A 115 5.50 -6.04 1.79
C ALA A 115 5.07 -7.14 2.77
N ALA A 116 3.87 -7.70 2.61
CA ALA A 116 3.35 -8.75 3.49
C ALA A 116 4.02 -10.13 3.30
N GLY A 117 4.46 -10.42 2.07
CA GLY A 117 5.03 -11.70 1.67
C GLY A 117 6.54 -11.70 1.71
N LEU A 118 7.13 -11.08 0.70
CA LEU A 118 8.56 -11.13 0.44
C LEU A 118 9.38 -10.33 1.44
N GLY A 119 8.90 -9.15 1.85
CA GLY A 119 9.66 -8.24 2.71
C GLY A 119 10.16 -8.89 4.01
N ARG A 120 9.34 -9.75 4.63
CA ARG A 120 9.76 -10.49 5.83
C ARG A 120 10.91 -11.46 5.55
N VAL A 121 10.85 -12.18 4.43
CA VAL A 121 11.89 -13.16 4.04
C VAL A 121 13.19 -12.45 3.68
N GLU A 122 13.10 -11.32 3.00
CA GLU A 122 14.25 -10.46 2.66
C GLU A 122 14.92 -9.90 3.92
N ILE A 123 14.14 -9.35 4.86
CA ILE A 123 14.67 -8.83 6.14
C ILE A 123 15.34 -9.97 6.94
N GLU A 124 14.68 -11.13 7.07
CA GLU A 124 15.27 -12.28 7.76
C GLU A 124 16.54 -12.79 7.06
N GLY A 125 16.56 -12.81 5.72
CA GLY A 125 17.70 -13.21 4.91
C GLY A 125 18.89 -12.27 5.04
N MET A 126 18.64 -10.96 5.01
CA MET A 126 19.68 -9.93 5.16
C MET A 126 20.23 -9.87 6.59
N THR A 127 19.36 -9.98 7.60
CA THR A 127 19.79 -9.98 9.01
C THR A 127 20.68 -11.20 9.33
N LYS A 128 20.37 -12.38 8.77
CA LYS A 128 21.20 -13.59 8.95
C LYS A 128 22.61 -13.46 8.39
N GLU A 129 22.81 -12.64 7.36
CA GLU A 129 24.13 -12.39 6.76
C GLU A 129 24.85 -11.19 7.39
N GLY A 130 24.33 -10.64 8.49
CA GLY A 130 24.99 -9.60 9.30
C GLY A 130 24.68 -8.17 8.87
N TYR A 131 23.67 -7.94 8.03
CA TYR A 131 23.19 -6.59 7.73
C TYR A 131 22.40 -6.03 8.92
N ASP A 132 22.65 -4.76 9.25
CA ASP A 132 21.96 -4.07 10.33
C ASP A 132 20.50 -3.77 9.94
N LEU A 133 19.58 -4.02 10.87
CA LEU A 133 18.15 -3.71 10.75
C LEU A 133 17.92 -2.20 10.52
N SER A 134 18.84 -1.35 10.95
CA SER A 134 18.78 0.10 10.72
C SER A 134 18.72 0.49 9.23
N ILE A 135 19.23 -0.37 8.34
CA ILE A 135 19.22 -0.17 6.87
C ILE A 135 17.94 -0.72 6.23
N LEU A 136 17.16 -1.54 6.95
CA LEU A 136 16.03 -2.32 6.44
C LEU A 136 14.65 -1.80 6.86
N ASN A 137 14.59 -0.81 7.75
CA ASN A 137 13.33 -0.23 8.22
C ASN A 137 12.80 0.77 7.18
N ILE A 138 11.85 0.33 6.34
CA ILE A 138 11.09 1.14 5.37
C ILE A 138 9.67 1.33 5.89
#